data_AF-A0A7V0PTQ1-F1
#
_entry.id   AF-A0A7V0PTQ1-F1
#
_cell.length_a   1.000
_cell.length_b   1.000
_cell.length_c   1.000
_cell.angle_alpha   90.00
_cell.angle_beta   90.00
_cell.angle_gamma   90.00
#
_symmetry.space_group_name_H-M   'P 1'
#
loop_
_entity.id
_entity.type
_entity.pdbx_description
1 polymer ?
#
loop_
_entity_poly.entity_id
_entity_poly.type
_entity_poly.pdbx_seq_one_letter_code
_entity_poly.pdbx_strand_id
1 'polypeptide(L)'
;MLDVFKIDNLWKSTSVEILDAVLKQDLLRKWVLQKGVKQLYKNFVVDNPDDRPEKVQELRYLVMKNLLMTVDKALSDGRISPQVRRAIIKNFVGNVIIGENDRQRPFRERYGFDPPSFLTISPTKHCNLNCTGCYAGSGAKAREKLDYNVLKWIMEEKRRDWGSHLTIISGGEPL
;
A
#
# COMPACT_ATOMS: atom_id res chain seq x y z
N MET A 1 15.36 -1.88 -10.61
CA MET A 1 14.55 -0.94 -11.41
C MET A 1 14.00 -1.54 -12.72
N LEU A 2 14.63 -2.58 -13.31
CA LEU A 2 14.20 -3.17 -14.60
C LEU A 2 13.04 -4.18 -14.54
N ASP A 3 12.68 -4.72 -13.37
CA ASP A 3 11.60 -5.72 -13.25
C ASP A 3 10.20 -5.13 -12.99
N VAL A 4 10.11 -3.87 -12.53
CA VAL A 4 8.82 -3.19 -12.32
C VAL A 4 8.16 -2.86 -13.66
N PHE A 5 8.95 -2.46 -14.66
CA PHE A 5 8.48 -2.12 -16.01
C PHE A 5 7.83 -3.29 -16.77
N LYS A 6 8.24 -4.54 -16.52
CA LYS A 6 7.63 -5.72 -17.18
C LYS A 6 6.27 -6.07 -16.60
N ILE A 7 6.03 -5.73 -15.33
CA ILE A 7 4.75 -5.93 -14.67
C ILE A 7 3.74 -4.94 -15.26
N ASP A 8 4.06 -3.65 -15.32
CA ASP A 8 3.13 -2.60 -15.79
C ASP A 8 2.44 -2.90 -17.13
N ASN A 9 3.18 -3.44 -18.12
CA ASN A 9 2.63 -3.74 -19.44
C ASN A 9 1.70 -4.98 -19.45
N LEU A 10 1.97 -5.98 -18.60
CA LEU A 10 1.16 -7.20 -18.51
C LEU A 10 -0.21 -6.91 -17.85
N TRP A 11 -0.26 -5.99 -16.90
CA TRP A 11 -1.49 -5.66 -16.15
C TRP A 11 -2.38 -4.66 -16.87
N LYS A 12 -1.84 -3.71 -17.66
CA LYS A 12 -2.64 -2.87 -18.57
C LYS A 12 -3.49 -3.70 -19.55
N SER A 13 -3.06 -4.92 -19.89
CA SER A 13 -3.77 -5.86 -20.75
C SER A 13 -4.60 -6.93 -20.01
N THR A 14 -4.44 -7.08 -18.70
CA THR A 14 -5.12 -8.15 -17.94
C THR A 14 -6.37 -7.60 -17.24
N SER A 15 -7.53 -8.14 -17.57
CA SER A 15 -8.80 -7.68 -17.00
C SER A 15 -8.96 -8.09 -15.52
N VAL A 16 -9.73 -7.31 -14.75
CA VAL A 16 -10.03 -7.60 -13.33
C VAL A 16 -10.64 -9.00 -13.17
N GLU A 17 -11.35 -9.46 -14.18
CA GLU A 17 -12.00 -10.76 -14.27
C GLU A 17 -10.99 -11.91 -14.33
N ILE A 18 -9.90 -11.75 -15.10
CA ILE A 18 -8.83 -12.76 -15.19
C ILE A 18 -8.12 -12.87 -13.83
N LEU A 19 -7.89 -11.74 -13.15
CA LEU A 19 -7.25 -11.71 -11.85
C LEU A 19 -8.12 -12.32 -10.76
N ASP A 20 -9.41 -12.01 -10.77
CA ASP A 20 -10.40 -12.66 -9.91
C ASP A 20 -10.45 -14.18 -10.16
N ALA A 21 -10.32 -14.61 -11.41
CA ALA A 21 -10.28 -16.03 -11.77
C ALA A 21 -9.01 -16.74 -11.27
N VAL A 22 -7.83 -16.13 -11.41
CA VAL A 22 -6.56 -16.66 -10.88
C VAL A 22 -6.63 -16.79 -9.36
N LEU A 23 -7.19 -15.80 -8.66
CA LEU A 23 -7.35 -15.84 -7.21
C LEU A 23 -8.39 -16.86 -6.73
N LYS A 24 -9.34 -17.29 -7.58
CA LYS A 24 -10.28 -18.38 -7.25
C LYS A 24 -9.63 -19.76 -7.33
N GLN A 25 -8.67 -19.94 -8.22
CA GLN A 25 -8.06 -21.25 -8.45
C GLN A 25 -6.96 -21.50 -7.43
N ASP A 26 -7.24 -22.33 -6.42
CA ASP A 26 -6.34 -22.60 -5.29
C ASP A 26 -4.93 -23.03 -5.74
N LEU A 27 -4.84 -23.89 -6.77
CA LEU A 27 -3.56 -24.35 -7.30
C LEU A 27 -2.75 -23.21 -7.91
N LEU A 28 -3.39 -22.39 -8.75
CA LEU A 28 -2.74 -21.24 -9.39
C LEU A 28 -2.38 -20.18 -8.36
N ARG A 29 -3.30 -19.85 -7.44
CA ARG A 29 -3.06 -18.88 -6.35
C ARG A 29 -1.86 -19.30 -5.51
N LYS A 30 -1.81 -20.55 -5.04
CA LYS A 30 -0.68 -21.07 -4.26
C LYS A 30 0.62 -21.06 -5.07
N TRP A 31 0.58 -21.43 -6.34
CA TRP A 31 1.77 -21.38 -7.20
C TRP A 31 2.30 -19.95 -7.38
N VAL A 32 1.43 -18.98 -7.69
CA VAL A 32 1.78 -17.55 -7.81
C VAL A 32 2.36 -17.04 -6.50
N LEU A 33 1.73 -17.38 -5.36
CA LEU A 33 2.19 -17.00 -4.03
C LEU A 33 3.61 -17.51 -3.76
N GLN A 34 3.88 -18.80 -4.01
CA GLN A 34 5.20 -19.39 -3.77
C GLN A 34 6.27 -18.76 -4.68
N LYS A 35 5.94 -18.49 -5.94
CA LYS A 35 6.83 -17.76 -6.86
C LYS A 35 7.11 -16.34 -6.37
N GLY A 36 6.08 -15.62 -5.93
CA GLY A 36 6.20 -14.27 -5.38
C GLY A 36 7.06 -14.22 -4.12
N VAL A 37 6.86 -15.15 -3.18
CA VAL A 37 7.68 -15.25 -1.95
C VAL A 37 9.15 -15.54 -2.29
N LYS A 38 9.42 -16.43 -3.24
CA LYS A 38 10.79 -16.72 -3.68
C LYS A 38 11.45 -15.49 -4.32
N GLN A 39 10.71 -14.76 -5.14
CA GLN A 39 11.20 -13.52 -5.76
C GLN A 39 11.45 -12.42 -4.73
N LEU A 40 10.59 -12.28 -3.72
CA LEU A 40 10.78 -11.33 -2.63
C LEU A 40 12.04 -11.61 -1.83
N TYR A 41 12.31 -12.89 -1.50
CA TYR A 41 13.54 -13.28 -0.82
C TYR A 41 14.77 -12.91 -1.65
N LYS A 42 14.74 -13.22 -2.96
CA LYS A 42 15.82 -12.84 -3.87
C LYS A 42 16.04 -11.32 -3.86
N ASN A 43 14.99 -10.53 -4.07
CA ASN A 43 15.10 -9.08 -4.18
C ASN A 43 15.56 -8.40 -2.89
N PHE A 44 15.06 -8.83 -1.73
CA PHE A 44 15.41 -8.20 -0.44
C PHE A 44 16.74 -8.72 0.11
N VAL A 45 16.93 -10.04 0.15
CA VAL A 45 18.05 -10.65 0.89
C VAL A 45 19.24 -10.92 -0.03
N VAL A 46 19.03 -11.47 -1.22
CA VAL A 46 20.12 -11.89 -2.12
C VAL A 46 20.67 -10.73 -2.94
N ASP A 47 19.81 -10.04 -3.67
CA ASP A 47 20.22 -8.96 -4.59
C ASP A 47 20.54 -7.67 -3.81
N ASN A 48 19.86 -7.45 -2.67
CA ASN A 48 20.01 -6.32 -1.75
C ASN A 48 20.49 -5.01 -2.43
N PRO A 49 19.73 -4.46 -3.39
CA PRO A 49 20.23 -3.42 -4.29
C PRO A 49 20.57 -2.10 -3.58
N ASP A 50 20.01 -1.88 -2.40
CA ASP A 50 20.21 -0.67 -1.59
C ASP A 50 21.28 -0.87 -0.50
N ASP A 51 22.00 -2.01 -0.50
CA ASP A 51 23.05 -2.38 0.46
C ASP A 51 22.64 -2.17 1.94
N ARG A 52 21.44 -2.64 2.30
CA ARG A 52 20.91 -2.50 3.66
C ARG A 52 21.41 -3.64 4.54
N PRO A 53 21.45 -3.47 5.88
CA PRO A 53 21.87 -4.54 6.78
C PRO A 53 21.07 -5.83 6.56
N GLU A 54 21.76 -6.96 6.43
CA GLU A 54 21.16 -8.26 6.07
C GLU A 54 19.99 -8.61 6.99
N LYS A 55 20.17 -8.44 8.31
CA LYS A 55 19.11 -8.76 9.27
C LYS A 55 17.84 -7.94 9.07
N VAL A 56 17.97 -6.68 8.64
CA VAL A 56 16.83 -5.83 8.32
C VAL A 56 16.11 -6.34 7.08
N GLN A 57 16.86 -6.80 6.07
CA GLN A 57 16.29 -7.35 4.85
C GLN A 57 15.56 -8.69 5.10
N GLU A 58 16.11 -9.55 5.95
CA GLU A 58 15.43 -10.76 6.41
C GLU A 58 14.09 -10.43 7.10
N LEU A 59 14.09 -9.47 8.02
CA LEU A 59 12.88 -9.05 8.72
C LEU A 59 11.84 -8.47 7.77
N ARG A 60 12.26 -7.63 6.80
CA ARG A 60 11.36 -7.11 5.75
C ARG A 60 10.75 -8.23 4.92
N TYR A 61 11.55 -9.23 4.55
CA TYR A 61 11.06 -10.41 3.84
C TYR A 61 10.03 -11.17 4.68
N LEU A 62 10.30 -11.42 5.96
CA LEU A 62 9.39 -12.13 6.85
C LEU A 62 8.05 -11.39 7.02
N VAL A 63 8.09 -10.07 7.20
CA VAL A 63 6.88 -9.23 7.28
C VAL A 63 6.06 -9.37 5.99
N MET A 64 6.70 -9.21 4.83
CA MET A 64 6.00 -9.28 3.54
C MET A 64 5.45 -10.69 3.27
N LYS A 65 6.22 -11.73 3.57
CA LYS A 65 5.78 -13.13 3.47
C LYS A 65 4.55 -13.37 4.34
N ASN A 66 4.60 -12.98 5.62
CA ASN A 66 3.48 -13.20 6.54
C ASN A 66 2.23 -12.44 6.11
N LEU A 67 2.39 -11.22 5.57
CA LEU A 67 1.29 -10.46 4.98
C LEU A 67 0.67 -11.24 3.80
N LEU A 68 1.46 -11.69 2.84
CA LEU A 68 0.97 -12.44 1.68
C LEU A 68 0.27 -13.75 2.08
N MET A 69 0.82 -14.50 3.05
CA MET A 69 0.20 -15.72 3.56
C MET A 69 -1.13 -15.43 4.29
N THR A 70 -1.23 -14.31 5.00
CA THR A 70 -2.47 -13.89 5.66
C THR A 70 -3.54 -13.51 4.63
N VAL A 71 -3.14 -12.82 3.55
CA VAL A 71 -4.02 -12.50 2.43
C VAL A 71 -4.51 -13.78 1.74
N ASP A 72 -3.62 -14.73 1.46
CA ASP A 72 -4.01 -16.04 0.89
C ASP A 72 -5.02 -16.77 1.77
N LYS A 73 -4.77 -16.81 3.09
CA LYS A 73 -5.70 -17.40 4.06
C LYS A 73 -7.08 -16.73 3.98
N ALA A 74 -7.12 -15.41 4.02
CA ALA A 74 -8.36 -14.64 3.95
C ALA A 74 -9.10 -14.77 2.60
N LEU A 75 -8.39 -15.07 1.51
CA LEU A 75 -8.99 -15.38 0.22
C LEU A 75 -9.52 -16.82 0.16
N SER A 76 -8.94 -17.74 0.93
CA SER A 76 -9.26 -19.17 0.93
C SER A 76 -10.42 -19.55 1.86
N ASP A 77 -10.56 -18.89 3.00
CA ASP A 77 -11.53 -19.25 4.05
C ASP A 77 -12.96 -18.69 3.82
N GLY A 78 -13.19 -18.03 2.69
CA GLY A 78 -14.51 -17.54 2.28
C GLY A 78 -14.98 -16.25 2.95
N ARG A 79 -14.17 -15.63 3.83
CA ARG A 79 -14.56 -14.40 4.55
C ARG A 79 -14.62 -13.14 3.68
N ILE A 80 -14.02 -13.16 2.49
CA ILE A 80 -14.01 -12.05 1.54
C ILE A 80 -14.99 -12.36 0.40
N SER A 81 -16.05 -11.56 0.30
CA SER A 81 -17.02 -11.73 -0.79
C SER A 81 -16.39 -11.43 -2.16
N PRO A 82 -16.87 -12.05 -3.25
CA PRO A 82 -16.35 -11.80 -4.60
C PRO A 82 -16.44 -10.32 -5.02
N GLN A 83 -17.49 -9.61 -4.60
CA GLN A 83 -17.67 -8.18 -4.87
C GLN A 83 -16.57 -7.35 -4.20
N VAL A 84 -16.29 -7.62 -2.92
CA VAL A 84 -15.24 -6.93 -2.16
C VAL A 84 -13.87 -7.23 -2.76
N ARG A 85 -13.59 -8.50 -3.10
CA ARG A 85 -12.33 -8.89 -3.73
C ARG A 85 -12.09 -8.14 -5.04
N ARG A 86 -13.09 -8.09 -5.93
CA ARG A 86 -12.99 -7.33 -7.20
C ARG A 86 -12.76 -5.84 -6.96
N ALA A 87 -13.44 -5.25 -5.98
CA ALA A 87 -13.24 -3.85 -5.62
C ALA A 87 -11.82 -3.59 -5.10
N ILE A 88 -11.26 -4.50 -4.29
CA ILE A 88 -9.88 -4.42 -3.82
C ILE A 88 -8.89 -4.51 -5.00
N ILE A 89 -9.05 -5.50 -5.89
CA ILE A 89 -8.19 -5.62 -7.09
C ILE A 89 -8.25 -4.35 -7.92
N LYS A 90 -9.47 -3.87 -8.24
CA LYS A 90 -9.65 -2.69 -9.08
C LYS A 90 -9.03 -1.43 -8.45
N ASN A 91 -9.29 -1.18 -7.17
CA ASN A 91 -8.89 0.08 -6.54
C ASN A 91 -7.47 0.03 -5.98
N PHE A 92 -7.12 -1.01 -5.24
CA PHE A 92 -5.81 -1.11 -4.59
C PHE A 92 -4.74 -1.52 -5.59
N VAL A 93 -4.92 -2.64 -6.32
CA VAL A 93 -3.91 -3.07 -7.29
C VAL A 93 -3.86 -2.10 -8.47
N GLY A 94 -5.02 -1.74 -9.03
CA GLY A 94 -5.11 -0.82 -10.18
C GLY A 94 -4.62 0.59 -9.90
N ASN A 95 -5.13 1.26 -8.85
CA ASN A 95 -4.84 2.68 -8.63
C ASN A 95 -3.70 2.97 -7.64
N VAL A 96 -3.38 2.05 -6.72
CA VAL A 96 -2.34 2.28 -5.70
C VAL A 96 -1.02 1.61 -6.09
N ILE A 97 -1.05 0.39 -6.61
CA ILE A 97 0.19 -0.35 -6.93
C ILE A 97 0.70 -0.03 -8.34
N ILE A 98 -0.19 0.09 -9.33
CA ILE A 98 0.20 0.12 -10.75
C ILE A 98 -0.03 1.49 -11.40
N GLY A 99 -1.09 2.20 -11.02
CA GLY A 99 -1.43 3.52 -11.59
C GLY A 99 -0.43 4.65 -11.32
N GLU A 100 0.68 4.34 -10.65
CA GLU A 100 1.69 5.30 -10.20
C GLU A 100 2.65 5.74 -11.32
N ASN A 101 3.18 4.84 -12.15
CA ASN A 101 4.36 5.19 -12.96
C ASN A 101 4.13 6.30 -14.02
N ASP A 102 2.97 6.31 -14.70
CA ASP A 102 2.67 7.38 -15.66
C ASP A 102 2.26 8.70 -14.97
N ARG A 103 1.56 8.61 -13.83
CA ARG A 103 1.09 9.79 -13.07
C ARG A 103 2.21 10.47 -12.28
N GLN A 104 3.24 9.71 -11.91
CA GLN A 104 4.39 10.18 -11.15
C GLN A 104 5.51 10.75 -12.03
N ARG A 105 5.47 10.50 -13.35
CA ARG A 105 6.51 10.97 -14.27
C ARG A 105 6.69 12.50 -14.24
N PRO A 106 5.63 13.33 -14.28
CA PRO A 106 5.79 14.78 -14.17
C PRO A 106 6.46 15.22 -12.86
N PHE A 107 6.19 14.52 -11.75
CA PHE A 107 6.83 14.80 -10.46
C PHE A 107 8.33 14.49 -10.51
N ARG A 108 8.70 13.31 -11.02
CA ARG A 108 10.10 12.89 -11.16
C ARG A 108 10.88 13.83 -12.08
N GLU A 109 10.29 14.20 -13.22
CA GLU A 109 10.90 15.15 -14.16
C GLU A 109 11.12 16.52 -13.52
N ARG A 110 10.18 16.97 -12.68
CA ARG A 110 10.26 18.27 -12.01
C ARG A 110 11.23 18.29 -10.83
N TYR A 111 11.28 17.23 -10.02
CA TYR A 111 11.97 17.22 -8.72
C TYR A 111 13.19 16.29 -8.66
N GLY A 112 13.39 15.42 -9.65
CA GLY A 112 14.53 14.51 -9.72
C GLY A 112 14.43 13.26 -8.83
N PHE A 113 13.28 13.02 -8.17
CA PHE A 113 13.04 11.85 -7.34
C PHE A 113 11.57 11.39 -7.38
N ASP A 114 11.31 10.16 -6.91
CA ASP A 114 9.97 9.57 -6.89
C ASP A 114 9.10 10.19 -5.78
N PRO A 115 7.83 10.53 -6.06
CA PRO A 115 6.94 11.04 -5.02
C PRO A 115 6.57 9.92 -4.02
N PRO A 116 6.13 10.27 -2.80
CA PRO A 116 5.68 9.28 -1.83
C PRO A 116 4.44 8.50 -2.31
N SER A 117 4.45 7.17 -2.11
CA SER A 117 3.36 6.31 -2.55
C SER A 117 2.06 6.44 -1.74
N PHE A 118 2.15 6.92 -0.50
CA PHE A 118 0.99 7.16 0.36
C PHE A 118 1.23 8.32 1.32
N LEU A 119 0.15 8.80 1.94
CA LEU A 119 0.20 9.83 2.98
C LEU A 119 -0.55 9.34 4.21
N THR A 120 0.11 9.34 5.36
CA THR A 120 -0.56 9.29 6.65
C THR A 120 -0.78 10.72 7.14
N ILE A 121 -2.03 11.08 7.43
CA ILE A 121 -2.39 12.40 7.91
C ILE A 121 -3.27 12.29 9.16
N SER A 122 -2.99 13.12 10.16
CA SER A 122 -3.74 13.20 11.41
C SER A 122 -4.50 14.53 11.46
N PRO A 123 -5.76 14.60 11.02
CA PRO A 123 -6.51 15.86 10.98
C PRO A 123 -6.81 16.43 12.37
N THR A 124 -6.73 15.62 13.43
CA THR A 124 -6.92 16.06 14.80
C THR A 124 -6.05 15.27 15.77
N LYS A 125 -5.65 15.92 16.85
CA LYS A 125 -5.02 15.29 18.03
C LYS A 125 -6.02 15.11 19.19
N HIS A 126 -7.24 15.61 19.03
CA HIS A 126 -8.29 15.41 20.03
C HIS A 126 -8.63 13.91 20.14
N CYS A 127 -8.73 13.42 21.37
CA CYS A 127 -9.05 12.04 21.67
C CYS A 127 -9.92 11.97 22.93
N ASN A 128 -10.97 11.18 22.91
CA ASN A 128 -11.80 10.90 24.09
C ASN A 128 -11.10 9.96 25.10
N LEU A 129 -9.95 9.38 24.75
CA LEU A 129 -9.15 8.49 25.60
C LEU A 129 -7.84 9.16 26.10
N ASN A 130 -7.18 8.50 27.05
CA ASN A 130 -5.88 8.91 27.60
C ASN A 130 -4.95 7.69 27.78
N CYS A 131 -4.66 7.00 26.68
CA CYS A 131 -3.92 5.74 26.70
C CYS A 131 -2.46 5.92 27.13
N THR A 132 -2.01 5.13 28.10
CA THR A 132 -0.58 5.01 28.45
C THR A 132 0.22 4.55 27.22
N GLY A 133 1.26 5.30 26.86
CA GLY A 133 2.10 4.99 25.70
C GLY A 133 1.54 5.42 24.35
N CYS A 134 0.54 6.32 24.31
CA CYS A 134 0.06 6.89 23.06
C CYS A 134 1.20 7.63 22.33
N TYR A 135 1.61 7.12 21.15
CA TYR A 135 2.68 7.73 20.36
C TYR A 135 2.36 9.18 19.94
N ALA A 136 1.08 9.50 19.77
CA ALA A 136 0.62 10.81 19.34
C ALA A 136 0.42 11.81 20.49
N GLY A 137 0.47 11.34 21.75
CA GLY A 137 0.14 12.16 22.93
C GLY A 137 -1.24 12.81 22.82
N SER A 138 -2.18 12.15 22.15
CA SER A 138 -3.53 12.63 21.91
C SER A 138 -4.35 12.58 23.20
N GLY A 139 -5.32 13.48 23.35
CA GLY A 139 -6.16 13.53 24.53
C GLY A 139 -7.25 14.60 24.48
N ALA A 140 -8.15 14.59 25.45
CA ALA A 140 -9.35 15.44 25.43
C ALA A 140 -9.04 16.94 25.48
N LYS A 141 -7.88 17.31 26.04
CA LYS A 141 -7.41 18.71 26.11
C LYS A 141 -6.74 19.18 24.82
N ALA A 142 -6.36 18.28 23.92
CA ALA A 142 -5.75 18.64 22.64
C ALA A 142 -6.76 19.42 21.79
N ARG A 143 -6.30 20.54 21.23
CA ARG A 143 -7.09 21.45 20.39
C ARG A 143 -6.54 21.52 18.97
N GLU A 144 -5.37 20.95 18.75
CA GLU A 144 -4.67 20.89 17.48
C GLU A 144 -5.54 20.13 16.47
N LYS A 145 -5.94 20.85 15.43
CA LYS A 145 -6.72 20.35 14.31
C LYS A 145 -6.25 21.00 13.02
N LEU A 146 -6.32 20.25 11.94
CA LEU A 146 -6.12 20.75 10.61
C LEU A 146 -7.44 21.35 10.11
N ASP A 147 -7.37 22.55 9.51
CA ASP A 147 -8.54 23.11 8.84
C ASP A 147 -8.99 22.21 7.69
N TYR A 148 -10.30 22.08 7.50
CA TYR A 148 -10.86 21.20 6.47
C TYR A 148 -10.40 21.58 5.06
N ASN A 149 -10.28 22.88 4.77
CA ASN A 149 -9.84 23.34 3.45
C ASN A 149 -8.36 23.00 3.22
N VAL A 150 -7.55 23.07 4.28
CA VAL A 150 -6.14 22.65 4.21
C VAL A 150 -6.06 21.13 3.99
N LEU A 151 -6.84 20.32 4.71
CA LEU A 151 -6.90 18.88 4.48
C LEU A 151 -7.29 18.56 3.03
N LYS A 152 -8.35 19.20 2.52
CA LYS A 152 -8.83 19.03 1.15
C LYS A 152 -7.75 19.40 0.14
N TRP A 153 -7.10 20.56 0.32
CA TRP A 153 -6.01 21.00 -0.54
C TRP A 153 -4.86 19.99 -0.59
N ILE A 154 -4.39 19.50 0.56
CA ILE A 154 -3.34 18.46 0.63
C ILE A 154 -3.77 17.19 -0.13
N MET A 155 -5.03 16.75 0.01
CA MET A 155 -5.51 15.56 -0.70
C MET A 155 -5.56 15.76 -2.22
N GLU A 156 -5.97 16.94 -2.67
CA GLU A 156 -6.03 17.30 -4.09
C GLU A 156 -4.62 17.38 -4.70
N GLU A 157 -3.68 18.03 -4.02
CA GLU A 157 -2.28 18.13 -4.48
C GLU A 157 -1.60 16.77 -4.50
N LYS A 158 -1.75 15.96 -3.44
CA LYS A 158 -1.23 14.60 -3.42
C LYS A 158 -1.74 13.79 -4.61
N ARG A 159 -3.03 13.87 -4.94
CA ARG A 159 -3.59 13.11 -6.06
C ARG A 159 -3.06 13.64 -7.40
N ARG A 160 -3.05 14.96 -7.58
CA ARG A 160 -2.67 15.63 -8.83
C ARG A 160 -1.18 15.47 -9.12
N ASP A 161 -0.35 15.74 -8.11
CA ASP A 161 1.09 15.90 -8.29
C ASP A 161 1.84 14.60 -7.98
N TRP A 162 1.42 13.81 -6.99
CA TRP A 162 2.09 12.54 -6.67
C TRP A 162 1.46 11.35 -7.41
N GLY A 163 0.28 11.51 -7.99
CA GLY A 163 -0.49 10.38 -8.53
C GLY A 163 -0.91 9.34 -7.49
N SER A 164 -0.74 9.63 -6.19
CA SER A 164 -0.98 8.70 -5.10
C SER A 164 -2.45 8.72 -4.65
N HIS A 165 -3.05 7.54 -4.54
CA HIS A 165 -4.45 7.36 -4.13
C HIS A 165 -4.62 6.77 -2.73
N LEU A 166 -3.54 6.30 -2.09
CA LEU A 166 -3.61 5.75 -0.74
C LEU A 166 -3.39 6.84 0.30
N THR A 167 -4.38 7.02 1.17
CA THR A 167 -4.29 7.92 2.32
C THR A 167 -4.70 7.17 3.58
N ILE A 168 -3.87 7.25 4.60
CA ILE A 168 -4.13 6.70 5.93
C ILE A 168 -4.57 7.86 6.82
N ILE A 169 -5.81 7.84 7.28
CA ILE A 169 -6.29 8.82 8.26
C ILE A 169 -5.98 8.29 9.65
N SER A 170 -5.18 9.05 10.39
CA SER A 170 -4.86 8.83 11.80
C SER A 170 -5.38 10.01 12.63
N GLY A 171 -5.04 10.08 13.92
CA GLY A 171 -5.42 11.19 14.78
C GLY A 171 -5.28 10.90 16.28
N GLY A 172 -6.14 11.54 17.06
CA GLY A 172 -6.80 10.90 18.20
C GLY A 172 -8.16 10.34 17.79
N GLU A 173 -8.97 9.91 18.75
CA GLU A 173 -10.32 9.40 18.54
C GLU A 173 -11.35 10.45 18.99
N PRO A 174 -11.82 11.33 18.08
CA PRO A 174 -12.83 12.32 18.43
C PRO A 174 -14.21 11.63 18.49
N LEU A 175 -14.69 11.39 19.70
CA LEU A 175 -16.07 11.01 20.02
C LEU A 175 -16.58 11.89 21.15
#